data_AF-A0A429ZUT5-F1
#
_entry.id   AF-A0A429ZUT5-F1
#
_cell.length_a   1.000
_cell.length_b   1.000
_cell.length_c   1.000
_cell.angle_alpha   90.00
_cell.angle_beta   90.00
_cell.angle_gamma   90.00
#
_symmetry.space_group_name_H-M   'P 1'
#
loop_
_entity.id
_entity.type
_entity.pdbx_description
1 polymer ?
#
loop_
_entity_poly.entity_id
_entity_poly.type
_entity_poly.pdbx_seq_one_letter_code
_entity_poly.pdbx_strand_id
1 'polypeptide(L)'
;MKKAILIYGPTPILFGIGNNKKLVKAVQTKINEEGLHWEFDFDSTESDPEAILKQGNALIVVLPTLELTFDKSLLPQDQLLQLSSLEYHQNDISRIIAFMKKN
;
A
#
# COMPACT_ATOMS: atom_id res chain seq x y z
N MET A 1 11.41 0.29 -13.52
CA MET A 1 11.12 0.64 -12.12
C MET A 1 9.75 0.09 -11.79
N LYS A 2 9.61 -0.65 -10.67
CA LYS A 2 8.33 -1.25 -10.28
C LYS A 2 7.53 -0.25 -9.45
N LYS A 3 6.20 -0.33 -9.53
CA LYS A 3 5.30 0.55 -8.78
C LYS A 3 4.54 -0.25 -7.74
N ALA A 4 4.34 0.39 -6.59
CA ALA A 4 3.55 -0.13 -5.51
C ALA A 4 2.65 0.99 -4.95
N ILE A 5 1.44 0.64 -4.55
CA ILE A 5 0.48 1.63 -4.05
C ILE A 5 -0.07 1.25 -2.67
N LEU A 6 -0.40 2.27 -1.88
CA LEU A 6 -1.21 2.14 -0.67
C LEU A 6 -2.66 2.53 -0.98
N ILE A 7 -3.57 1.57 -0.90
CA ILE A 7 -5.01 1.83 -0.93
C ILE A 7 -5.44 2.40 0.41
N TYR A 8 -5.98 3.60 0.37
CA TYR A 8 -6.67 4.24 1.49
C TYR A 8 -8.07 4.61 0.99
N GLY A 9 -9.09 4.07 1.65
CA GLY A 9 -10.47 4.21 1.18
C GLY A 9 -10.96 5.66 1.18
N PRO A 10 -12.14 5.91 0.59
CA PRO A 10 -12.71 7.25 0.39
C PRO A 10 -13.20 7.93 1.68
N THR A 11 -12.85 7.42 2.87
CA THR A 11 -13.32 8.01 4.12
C THR A 11 -12.74 9.42 4.30
N PRO A 12 -13.58 10.41 4.64
CA PRO A 12 -13.17 11.81 4.69
C PRO A 12 -12.12 11.98 5.79
N ILE A 13 -10.86 12.16 5.35
CA ILE A 13 -9.77 13.06 5.78
C ILE A 13 -9.46 13.23 7.29
N LEU A 14 -10.41 13.04 8.21
CA LEU A 14 -10.32 13.43 9.62
C LEU A 14 -9.60 12.43 10.53
N PHE A 15 -9.50 11.13 10.19
CA PHE A 15 -8.92 10.11 11.08
C PHE A 15 -7.97 9.16 10.34
N GLY A 16 -6.77 9.63 9.96
CA GLY A 16 -5.71 8.68 9.52
C GLY A 16 -4.69 9.18 8.50
N ILE A 17 -4.89 10.34 7.86
CA ILE A 17 -3.96 10.85 6.84
C ILE A 17 -2.52 10.96 7.36
N GLY A 18 -2.34 11.36 8.62
CA GLY A 18 -1.00 11.46 9.23
C GLY A 18 -0.27 10.12 9.25
N ASN A 19 -0.96 9.04 9.62
CA ASN A 19 -0.38 7.70 9.68
C ASN A 19 -0.14 7.13 8.27
N ASN A 20 -1.06 7.34 7.33
CA ASN A 20 -0.85 6.90 5.95
C ASN A 20 0.36 7.60 5.30
N LYS A 21 0.47 8.93 5.48
CA LYS A 21 1.64 9.70 5.01
C LYS A 21 2.93 9.24 5.67
N LYS A 22 2.89 8.92 6.96
CA LYS A 22 4.04 8.37 7.69
C LYS A 22 4.46 7.02 7.12
N LEU A 23 3.51 6.15 6.81
CA LEU A 23 3.75 4.84 6.22
C LEU A 23 4.37 4.96 4.82
N VAL A 24 3.74 5.72 3.92
CA VAL A 24 4.25 5.96 2.56
C VAL A 24 5.67 6.52 2.61
N LYS A 25 5.90 7.54 3.46
CA LYS A 25 7.22 8.13 3.65
C LYS A 25 8.24 7.10 4.16
N ALA A 26 7.88 6.30 5.17
CA ALA A 26 8.78 5.31 5.74
C ALA A 26 9.16 4.23 4.72
N VAL A 27 8.20 3.73 3.93
CA VAL A 27 8.46 2.77 2.86
C VAL A 27 9.37 3.38 1.80
N GLN A 28 9.04 4.58 1.29
CA GLN A 28 9.85 5.21 0.25
C GLN A 28 11.26 5.58 0.73
N THR A 29 11.40 6.05 1.98
CA THR A 29 12.73 6.26 2.59
C THR A 29 13.53 4.97 2.61
N LYS A 30 12.92 3.86 3.04
CA LYS A 30 13.60 2.57 3.13
C LYS A 30 13.99 2.00 1.76
N ILE A 31 13.12 2.16 0.75
CA ILE A 31 13.42 1.85 -0.65
C ILE A 31 14.68 2.59 -1.10
N ASN A 32 14.75 3.89 -0.85
CA ASN A 32 15.88 4.72 -1.26
C ASN A 32 17.16 4.36 -0.52
N GLU A 33 17.09 4.14 0.80
CA GLU A 33 18.23 3.71 1.63
C GLU A 33 18.83 2.38 1.18
N GLU A 34 17.98 1.45 0.72
CA GLU A 34 18.40 0.12 0.29
C GLU A 34 18.63 0.01 -1.23
N GLY A 35 18.48 1.10 -1.98
CA GLY A 35 18.69 1.12 -3.43
C GLY A 35 17.70 0.24 -4.21
N LEU A 36 16.49 0.04 -3.69
CA LEU A 36 15.47 -0.78 -4.35
C LEU A 36 14.87 -0.02 -5.55
N HIS A 37 14.73 -0.68 -6.70
CA HIS A 37 14.17 -0.07 -7.93
C HIS A 37 12.63 -0.01 -7.93
N TRP A 38 12.07 0.53 -6.84
CA TRP A 38 10.64 0.63 -6.57
C TRP A 38 10.20 2.08 -6.33
N GLU A 39 8.94 2.34 -6.61
CA GLU A 39 8.22 3.58 -6.24
C GLU A 39 7.01 3.17 -5.41
N PHE A 40 6.80 3.85 -4.27
CA PHE A 40 5.70 3.60 -3.36
C PHE A 40 4.92 4.88 -3.09
N ASP A 41 3.65 4.91 -3.50
CA ASP A 41 2.80 6.10 -3.36
C ASP A 41 1.36 5.74 -2.97
N PHE A 42 0.53 6.75 -2.81
CA PHE A 42 -0.91 6.64 -2.62
C PHE A 42 -1.61 6.15 -3.87
N ASP A 43 -2.66 5.35 -3.67
CA ASP A 43 -3.66 5.14 -4.71
C ASP A 43 -4.31 6.48 -5.11
N SER A 44 -4.36 6.76 -6.41
CA SER A 44 -4.97 7.96 -6.99
C SER A 44 -6.31 7.69 -7.69
N THR A 45 -6.82 6.46 -7.61
CA THR A 45 -8.00 5.99 -8.33
C THR A 45 -9.28 5.99 -7.49
N GLU A 46 -9.25 6.60 -6.31
CA GLU A 46 -10.37 6.56 -5.36
C GLU A 46 -10.75 5.13 -4.93
N SER A 47 -9.76 4.22 -4.92
CA SER A 47 -9.95 2.80 -4.61
C SER A 47 -10.86 2.06 -5.60
N ASP A 48 -10.89 2.48 -6.87
CA ASP A 48 -11.55 1.73 -7.95
C ASP A 48 -10.70 0.52 -8.35
N PRO A 49 -11.17 -0.73 -8.12
CA PRO A 49 -10.40 -1.94 -8.46
C PRO A 49 -10.05 -2.06 -9.95
N GLU A 50 -10.94 -1.65 -10.86
CA GLU A 50 -10.66 -1.72 -12.29
C GLU A 50 -9.58 -0.71 -12.71
N ALA A 51 -9.61 0.48 -12.12
CA ALA A 51 -8.59 1.50 -12.37
C ALA A 51 -7.23 1.08 -11.79
N ILE A 52 -7.21 0.49 -10.58
CA ILE A 52 -6.00 -0.06 -9.95
C ILE A 52 -5.37 -1.15 -10.82
N LEU A 53 -6.18 -2.06 -11.36
CA LEU A 53 -5.71 -3.13 -12.24
C LEU A 53 -5.06 -2.57 -13.51
N LYS A 54 -5.64 -1.54 -14.11
CA LYS A 54 -5.10 -0.89 -15.32
C LYS A 54 -3.75 -0.20 -15.10
N GLN A 55 -3.42 0.17 -13.86
CA GLN A 55 -2.12 0.78 -13.54
C GLN A 55 -0.95 -0.22 -13.55
N GLY A 56 -1.22 -1.53 -13.47
CA GLY A 56 -0.18 -2.56 -13.51
C GLY A 56 0.80 -2.49 -12.34
N ASN A 57 0.31 -2.12 -11.15
CA ASN A 57 1.12 -2.05 -9.93
C ASN A 57 1.63 -3.45 -9.56
N ALA A 58 2.92 -3.57 -9.24
CA ALA A 58 3.55 -4.85 -8.87
C ALA A 58 3.28 -5.23 -7.41
N LEU A 59 2.80 -4.28 -6.60
CA LEU A 59 2.36 -4.51 -5.22
C LEU A 59 1.21 -3.55 -4.89
N ILE A 60 0.19 -4.07 -4.24
CA ILE A 60 -0.95 -3.32 -3.73
C ILE A 60 -1.03 -3.57 -2.22
N VAL A 61 -0.88 -2.50 -1.44
CA VAL A 61 -0.95 -2.55 0.02
C VAL A 61 -2.31 -2.05 0.48
N VAL A 62 -3.02 -2.85 1.27
CA VAL A 62 -4.36 -2.51 1.78
C VAL A 62 -4.30 -2.30 3.29
N LEU A 63 -4.87 -1.18 3.73
CA LEU A 63 -4.99 -0.85 5.15
C LEU A 63 -6.03 -1.76 5.86
N PRO A 64 -5.79 -2.11 7.13
CA PRO A 64 -6.74 -2.93 7.92
C PRO A 64 -8.11 -2.28 8.05
N THR A 65 -8.19 -0.94 7.99
CA THR A 65 -9.45 -0.19 8.08
C THR A 65 -10.38 -0.39 6.89
N LEU A 66 -9.92 -1.03 5.82
CA LEU A 66 -10.69 -1.25 4.59
C LEU A 66 -11.29 -2.65 4.47
N GLU A 67 -11.08 -3.51 5.47
CA GLU A 67 -11.58 -4.91 5.45
C GLU A 67 -13.08 -5.02 5.15
N LEU A 68 -13.88 -4.05 5.60
CA LEU A 68 -15.33 -4.06 5.46
C LEU A 68 -15.86 -3.21 4.30
N THR A 69 -15.01 -2.38 3.69
CA THR A 69 -15.44 -1.38 2.70
C THR A 69 -14.81 -1.55 1.33
N PHE A 70 -13.74 -2.34 1.22
CA PHE A 70 -13.02 -2.57 -0.02
C PHE A 70 -12.98 -4.06 -0.34
N ASP A 71 -13.58 -4.45 -1.47
CA ASP A 71 -13.55 -5.82 -1.94
C ASP A 71 -12.21 -6.14 -2.62
N LYS A 72 -11.23 -6.53 -1.80
CA LYS A 72 -9.90 -6.95 -2.23
C LYS A 72 -9.89 -8.24 -3.06
N SER A 73 -11.00 -8.99 -3.12
CA SER A 73 -11.06 -10.24 -3.92
C SER A 73 -10.98 -9.97 -5.42
N LEU A 74 -11.26 -8.72 -5.82
CA LEU A 74 -11.16 -8.22 -7.20
C LEU A 74 -9.71 -7.92 -7.63
N LEU A 75 -8.75 -7.99 -6.72
CA LEU A 75 -7.34 -7.71 -6.98
C LEU A 75 -6.49 -8.97 -7.17
N PRO A 76 -5.31 -8.88 -7.82
CA PRO A 76 -4.40 -10.02 -7.97
C PRO A 76 -3.80 -10.39 -6.61
N GLN A 77 -4.13 -11.59 -6.12
CA GLN A 77 -3.80 -12.02 -4.76
C GLN A 77 -2.30 -12.23 -4.53
N ASP A 78 -1.54 -12.47 -5.60
CA ASP A 78 -0.07 -12.58 -5.60
C ASP A 78 0.64 -11.23 -5.47
N GLN A 79 -0.06 -10.14 -5.79
CA GLN A 79 0.41 -8.76 -5.72
C GLN A 79 -0.18 -8.01 -4.52
N LEU A 80 -1.04 -8.66 -3.73
CA LEU A 80 -1.78 -8.06 -2.64
C LEU A 80 -1.10 -8.30 -1.28
N LEU A 81 -0.92 -7.23 -0.51
CA LEU A 81 -0.46 -7.30 0.88
C LEU A 81 -1.41 -6.50 1.77
N GLN A 82 -2.20 -7.21 2.57
CA GLN A 82 -2.99 -6.57 3.62
C GLN A 82 -2.18 -6.43 4.91
N LEU A 83 -2.14 -5.21 5.44
CA LEU A 83 -1.55 -4.93 6.75
C LEU A 83 -2.55 -5.29 7.85
N SER A 84 -2.02 -5.86 8.94
CA SER A 84 -2.74 -5.96 10.20
C SER A 84 -2.81 -4.60 10.90
N SER A 85 -3.77 -4.46 11.82
CA SER A 85 -3.88 -3.27 12.68
C SER A 85 -2.59 -2.98 13.43
N LEU A 86 -1.89 -4.02 13.91
CA LEU A 86 -0.64 -3.86 14.64
C LEU A 86 0.47 -3.28 13.75
N GLU A 87 0.68 -3.86 12.56
CA GLU A 87 1.67 -3.38 11.61
C GLU A 87 1.42 -1.92 11.23
N TYR A 88 0.16 -1.58 10.95
CA TYR A 88 -0.23 -0.22 10.60
C TYR A 88 0.01 0.77 11.76
N HIS A 89 -0.41 0.44 12.98
CA HIS A 89 -0.23 1.31 14.15
C HIS A 89 1.25 1.48 14.55
N GLN A 90 2.06 0.43 14.40
CA GLN A 90 3.49 0.49 14.69
C GLN A 90 4.32 1.04 13.53
N ASN A 91 3.70 1.31 12.38
CA ASN A 91 4.38 1.69 11.15
C ASN A 91 5.46 0.65 10.76
N ASP A 92 5.14 -0.63 10.95
CA ASP A 92 5.99 -1.76 10.59
C ASP A 92 5.89 -2.02 9.08
N ILE A 93 6.97 -1.70 8.37
CA ILE A 93 7.07 -1.84 6.92
C ILE A 93 7.75 -3.15 6.51
N SER A 94 8.10 -4.03 7.45
CA SER A 94 9.02 -5.15 7.21
C SER A 94 8.53 -6.08 6.11
N ARG A 95 7.23 -6.42 6.09
CA ARG A 95 6.65 -7.28 5.04
C ARG A 95 6.58 -6.60 3.69
N ILE A 96 6.33 -5.30 3.64
CA ILE A 96 6.31 -4.52 2.39
C ILE A 96 7.71 -4.59 1.76
N ILE A 97 8.75 -4.29 2.54
CA ILE A 97 10.14 -4.29 2.07
C ILE A 97 10.60 -5.72 1.73
N ALA A 98 10.23 -6.72 2.53
CA ALA A 98 10.54 -8.12 2.23
C ALA A 98 9.92 -8.58 0.89
N PHE A 99 8.68 -8.17 0.60
CA PHE A 99 8.05 -8.43 -0.69
C PHE A 99 8.83 -7.80 -1.84
N MET A 100 9.21 -6.53 -1.71
CA MET A 100 9.94 -5.78 -2.75
C MET A 100 11.34 -6.35 -3.03
N LYS A 101 12.01 -6.91 -2.01
CA LYS A 101 13.31 -7.58 -2.17
C LYS A 101 13.21 -8.92 -2.88
N LYS A 102 12.11 -9.65 -2.65
CA LYS A 102 11.90 -10.97 -3.24
C LYS A 102 11.52 -10.89 -4.72
N ASN A 103 10.88 -9.79 -5.12
CA ASN A 103 10.31 -9.61 -6.45
C ASN A 103 11.07 -8.58 -7.25
#